data_AF-A0A8B3NQA7-F1
#
_entry.id   AF-A0A8B3NQA7-F1
#
_cell.length_a   1.000
_cell.length_b   1.000
_cell.length_c   1.000
_cell.angle_alpha   90.00
_cell.angle_beta   90.00
_cell.angle_gamma   90.00
#
_symmetry.space_group_name_H-M   'P 1'
#
loop_
_entity.id
_entity.type
_entity.pdbx_description
1 polymer ?
#
loop_
_entity_poly.entity_id
_entity_poly.type
_entity_poly.pdbx_seq_one_letter_code
_entity_poly.pdbx_strand_id
1 'polypeptide(L)'
;MSRHQFVRELESAADHIADASRADLQVLLRRAALVIRNAGGIGLDPRTDDALTSLAAEMGRAKPDLLETIVGEWLVANAYLPVPHAVDEESTVDGNG
;
A
#
# COMPACT_ATOMS: atom_id res chain seq x y z
N MET A 1 5.01 0.73 15.94
CA MET A 1 5.93 -0.39 15.63
C MET A 1 5.98 -0.55 14.12
N SER A 2 7.16 -0.49 13.49
CA SER A 2 7.27 -0.66 12.04
C SER A 2 7.24 -2.15 11.66
N ARG A 3 6.90 -2.48 10.40
CA ARG A 3 6.95 -3.86 9.89
C ARG A 3 8.33 -4.51 10.11
N HIS A 4 9.41 -3.76 9.88
CA HIS A 4 10.78 -4.21 10.13
C HIS A 4 11.05 -4.51 11.60
N GLN A 5 10.54 -3.69 12.53
CA GLN A 5 10.69 -3.95 13.96
C GLN A 5 9.96 -5.25 14.36
N PHE A 6 8.75 -5.45 13.84
CA PHE A 6 7.97 -6.65 14.12
C PHE A 6 8.59 -7.92 13.53
N VAL A 7 9.20 -7.84 12.35
CA VAL A 7 9.98 -8.96 11.76
C VAL A 7 11.16 -9.34 12.66
N ARG A 8 11.92 -8.37 13.17
CA ARG A 8 13.04 -8.65 14.09
C ARG A 8 12.58 -9.30 15.40
N GLU A 9 11.41 -8.93 15.91
CA GLU A 9 10.82 -9.58 17.10
C GLU A 9 10.44 -11.04 16.81
N LEU A 10 9.91 -11.33 15.62
CA LEU A 10 9.64 -12.70 15.16
C LEU A 10 10.92 -13.53 15.01
N GLU A 11 11.96 -12.97 14.40
CA GLU A 11 13.27 -13.64 14.23
C GLU A 11 13.91 -13.92 15.59
N SER A 12 13.97 -12.93 16.48
CA SER A 12 14.52 -13.10 17.83
C SER A 12 13.74 -14.13 18.65
N ALA A 13 12.41 -14.13 18.56
CA ALA A 13 11.58 -15.14 19.23
C ALA A 13 11.76 -16.55 18.65
N ALA A 14 12.08 -16.67 17.36
CA ALA A 14 12.39 -17.95 16.72
C ALA A 14 13.77 -18.47 17.16
N ASP A 15 14.77 -17.59 17.22
CA ASP A 15 16.14 -17.92 17.66
C ASP A 15 16.19 -18.35 19.14
N HIS A 16 15.27 -17.82 19.96
CA HIS A 16 15.17 -18.11 21.40
C HIS A 16 13.88 -18.85 21.78
N ILE A 17 13.35 -19.68 20.88
CA ILE A 17 12.01 -20.27 21.06
C ILE A 17 11.89 -21.20 22.27
N ALA A 18 13.01 -21.81 22.70
CA ALA A 18 13.06 -22.65 23.89
C ALA A 18 12.88 -21.85 25.20
N ASP A 19 13.27 -20.57 25.18
CA ASP A 19 13.20 -19.65 26.33
C ASP A 19 11.90 -18.82 26.33
N ALA A 20 11.17 -18.82 25.21
CA ALA A 20 9.96 -18.04 25.03
C ALA A 20 8.75 -18.67 25.74
N SER A 21 7.99 -17.85 26.49
CA SER A 21 6.77 -18.34 27.13
C SER A 21 5.70 -18.67 26.08
N ARG A 22 4.91 -19.72 26.33
CA ARG A 22 3.79 -20.08 25.44
C ARG A 22 2.80 -18.94 25.26
N ALA A 23 2.57 -18.13 26.30
CA ALA A 23 1.65 -17.00 26.23
C ALA A 23 2.18 -15.90 25.31
N ASP A 24 3.46 -15.58 25.41
CA ASP A 24 4.10 -14.56 24.58
C ASP A 24 4.14 -14.99 23.11
N LEU A 25 4.48 -16.26 22.85
CA LEU A 25 4.42 -16.84 21.50
C LEU A 25 3.02 -16.77 20.91
N GLN A 26 1.97 -17.05 21.69
CA GLN A 26 0.59 -16.93 21.21
C GLN A 26 0.21 -15.49 20.84
N VAL A 27 0.64 -14.51 21.63
CA VAL A 27 0.39 -13.09 21.33
C VAL A 27 1.15 -12.68 20.07
N LEU A 28 2.43 -13.05 19.97
CA LEU A 28 3.28 -12.74 18.82
C LEU A 28 2.71 -13.34 17.53
N LEU A 29 2.31 -14.61 17.55
CA LEU A 29 1.72 -15.31 16.40
C LEU A 29 0.37 -14.71 15.97
N ARG A 30 -0.49 -14.33 16.92
CA ARG A 30 -1.74 -13.62 16.59
C ARG A 30 -1.48 -12.29 15.91
N ARG A 31 -0.50 -11.52 16.40
CA ARG A 31 -0.06 -10.27 15.77
C ARG A 31 0.50 -10.54 14.38
N ALA A 32 1.27 -11.60 14.20
CA ALA A 32 1.84 -11.98 12.91
C ALA A 32 0.75 -12.32 11.90
N ALA A 33 -0.24 -13.13 12.30
CA ALA A 33 -1.38 -13.47 11.47
C ALA A 33 -2.19 -12.22 11.06
N LEU A 34 -2.37 -11.25 11.96
CA LEU A 34 -3.01 -9.98 11.63
C LEU A 34 -2.20 -9.15 10.63
N VAL A 35 -0.88 -9.04 10.83
CA VAL A 35 0.02 -8.32 9.91
C VAL A 35 0.02 -8.98 8.53
N ILE A 36 0.07 -10.30 8.45
CA ILE A 36 0.04 -11.05 7.18
C ILE A 36 -1.33 -10.89 6.49
N ARG A 37 -2.43 -11.03 7.23
CA ARG A 37 -3.79 -10.83 6.69
C ARG A 37 -3.99 -9.42 6.16
N ASN A 38 -3.41 -8.44 6.84
CA ASN A 38 -3.47 -7.03 6.44
C ASN A 38 -2.33 -6.64 5.49
N ALA A 39 -1.42 -7.57 5.13
CA ALA A 39 -0.43 -7.38 4.08
C ALA A 39 -1.08 -7.56 2.72
N GLY A 40 -2.16 -6.82 2.47
CA GLY A 40 -2.71 -6.64 1.13
C GLY A 40 -1.76 -5.73 0.36
N GLY A 41 -0.84 -6.33 -0.38
CA GLY A 41 0.09 -5.60 -1.23
C GLY A 41 0.46 -6.44 -2.44
N ILE A 42 0.54 -5.79 -3.60
CA ILE A 42 1.11 -6.38 -4.80
C ILE A 42 2.62 -6.42 -4.59
N GLY A 43 3.21 -7.63 -4.60
CA GLY A 43 4.65 -7.77 -4.60
C GLY A 43 5.22 -7.24 -5.90
N LEU A 44 6.09 -6.23 -5.81
CA LEU A 44 6.81 -5.68 -6.95
C LEU A 44 8.19 -6.33 -7.06
N ASP A 45 8.70 -6.44 -8.28
CA ASP A 45 10.10 -6.78 -8.49
C ASP A 45 11.01 -5.78 -7.74
N PRO A 46 12.09 -6.22 -7.08
CA PRO A 46 12.93 -5.33 -6.26
C PRO A 46 13.45 -4.10 -7.01
N ARG A 47 13.83 -4.24 -8.28
CA ARG A 47 14.34 -3.09 -9.06
C ARG A 47 13.24 -2.07 -9.31
N THR A 48 12.02 -2.55 -9.57
CA THR A 48 10.84 -1.72 -9.76
C THR A 48 10.45 -1.03 -8.45
N ASP A 49 10.51 -1.74 -7.33
CA ASP A 49 10.21 -1.18 -6.01
C ASP A 49 11.20 -0.06 -5.62
N ASP A 50 12.49 -0.26 -5.88
CA ASP A 50 13.54 0.74 -5.64
C ASP A 50 13.38 1.98 -6.52
N ALA A 51 13.06 1.79 -7.81
CA ALA A 51 12.82 2.89 -8.74
C ALA A 51 11.60 3.71 -8.32
N LEU A 52 10.49 3.06 -7.97
CA LEU A 52 9.28 3.75 -7.49
C LEU A 52 9.49 4.43 -6.14
N THR A 53 10.30 3.84 -5.25
CA THR A 53 10.67 4.46 -3.98
C THR A 53 11.49 5.74 -4.20
N SER A 54 12.44 5.70 -5.13
CA SER A 54 13.27 6.86 -5.50
C SER A 54 12.42 7.96 -6.14
N LEU A 55 11.54 7.59 -7.07
CA LEU A 55 10.63 8.53 -7.73
C LEU A 55 9.67 9.19 -6.73
N ALA A 56 9.09 8.42 -5.80
CA ALA A 56 8.23 8.96 -4.75
C ALA A 56 8.98 9.99 -3.89
N ALA A 57 10.23 9.70 -3.52
CA ALA A 57 11.07 10.62 -2.77
C ALA A 57 11.39 11.91 -3.55
N GLU A 58 11.72 11.80 -4.84
CA GLU A 58 11.94 12.95 -5.73
C GLU A 58 10.69 13.83 -5.86
N MET A 59 9.50 13.21 -5.94
CA MET A 59 8.22 13.90 -6.01
C MET A 59 7.71 14.41 -4.65
N GLY A 60 8.40 14.10 -3.54
CA GLY A 60 7.96 14.43 -2.19
C GLY A 60 6.63 13.78 -1.78
N ARG A 61 6.30 12.62 -2.36
CA ARG A 61 5.04 11.90 -2.10
C ARG A 61 5.30 10.57 -1.38
N ALA A 62 4.28 10.05 -0.70
CA ALA A 62 4.35 8.68 -0.23
C ALA A 62 4.24 7.70 -1.42
N LYS A 63 5.06 6.65 -1.42
CA LYS A 63 5.05 5.61 -2.47
C LYS A 63 3.64 5.01 -2.73
N PRO A 64 2.81 4.72 -1.71
CA PRO A 64 1.45 4.24 -1.94
C PRO A 64 0.59 5.22 -2.75
N ASP A 65 0.65 6.52 -2.44
CA ASP A 65 -0.12 7.56 -3.13
C ASP A 65 0.33 7.72 -4.60
N LEU A 66 1.65 7.63 -4.83
CA LEU A 66 2.21 7.60 -6.18
C LEU A 66 1.71 6.38 -6.97
N LEU A 67 1.72 5.21 -6.36
CA LEU A 67 1.24 3.97 -6.98
C LEU A 67 -0.26 4.04 -7.31
N GLU A 68 -1.07 4.53 -6.39
CA GLU A 68 -2.50 4.75 -6.61
C GLU A 68 -2.75 5.70 -7.79
N THR A 69 -1.97 6.79 -7.87
CA THR A 69 -2.04 7.75 -8.97
C THR A 69 -1.66 7.10 -10.31
N ILE A 70 -0.50 6.44 -10.39
CA ILE A 70 -0.02 5.78 -11.62
C ILE A 70 -1.03 4.73 -12.11
N VAL A 71 -1.49 3.86 -11.21
CA VAL A 71 -2.43 2.79 -11.56
C VAL A 71 -3.79 3.37 -11.97
N GLY A 72 -4.29 4.37 -11.24
CA GLY A 72 -5.54 5.05 -11.57
C GLY A 72 -5.49 5.71 -12.95
N GLU A 73 -4.44 6.51 -13.21
CA GLU A 73 -4.25 7.16 -14.51
C GLU A 73 -4.09 6.14 -15.64
N TRP A 74 -3.32 5.07 -15.43
CA TRP A 74 -3.17 4.01 -16.43
C TRP A 74 -4.51 3.33 -16.73
N LEU A 75 -5.34 3.03 -15.71
CA LEU A 75 -6.65 2.41 -15.89
C LEU A 75 -7.62 3.33 -16.64
N VAL A 76 -7.60 4.63 -16.37
CA VAL A 76 -8.40 5.63 -17.11
C VAL A 76 -7.92 5.74 -18.56
N ALA A 77 -6.61 5.86 -18.79
CA ALA A 77 -6.02 5.98 -20.12
C ALA A 77 -6.31 4.75 -21.01
N ASN A 78 -6.50 3.58 -20.40
CA ASN A 78 -6.83 2.33 -21.09
C ASN A 78 -8.34 1.99 -21.04
N ALA A 79 -9.21 2.94 -20.67
CA ALA A 79 -10.67 2.80 -20.64
C ALA A 79 -11.21 1.68 -19.73
N TYR A 80 -10.43 1.24 -18.75
CA TYR A 80 -10.89 0.31 -17.70
C TYR A 80 -11.60 1.03 -16.55
N LEU A 81 -11.29 2.32 -16.35
CA LEU A 81 -12.04 3.21 -15.47
C LEU A 81 -12.62 4.36 -16.30
N PRO A 82 -13.83 4.86 -15.94
CA PRO A 82 -14.36 6.06 -16.58
C PRO A 82 -13.44 7.25 -16.31
N VAL A 83 -13.29 8.13 -17.30
CA VAL A 83 -12.64 9.43 -17.10
C VAL A 83 -13.47 10.18 -16.06
N PRO A 84 -12.88 10.62 -14.94
CA PRO A 84 -13.61 11.48 -13.99
C PRO A 84 -14.10 12.71 -14.75
N HIS A 85 -15.41 12.83 -14.93
CA HIS A 85 -15.99 14.05 -15.48
C HIS A 85 -15.78 15.14 -14.44
N ALA A 86 -14.91 16.10 -14.72
CA ALA A 86 -15.02 17.40 -14.09
C ALA A 86 -16.39 17.94 -14.54
N VAL A 87 -17.39 17.82 -13.68
CA VAL A 87 -18.62 18.57 -13.82
C VAL A 87 -18.23 20.03 -13.70
N ASP A 88 -17.94 20.67 -14.83
CA ASP A 88 -17.93 22.12 -14.90
C ASP A 88 -19.34 22.56 -14.50
N GLU A 89 -19.47 23.13 -13.30
CA GLU A 89 -20.72 23.64 -12.71
C GLU A 89 -21.25 24.90 -13.45
N GLU A 90 -21.04 25.01 -14.75
CA GLU A 90 -21.58 26.11 -15.55
C GLU A 90 -21.93 25.67 -16.97
N SER A 91 -22.79 24.64 -17.09
CA SER A 91 -23.64 24.50 -18.27
C SER A 91 -25.01 25.09 -17.96
N THR A 92 -25.10 26.42 -17.92
CA THR A 92 -26.38 27.12 -18.13
C THR A 92 -26.84 26.80 -19.55
N VAL A 93 -27.69 25.77 -19.68
CA VAL A 93 -28.40 25.54 -20.94
C VAL A 93 -29.50 26.59 -21.03
N ASP A 94 -29.20 27.72 -21.68
CA ASP A 94 -30.23 28.61 -22.18
C ASP A 94 -30.97 27.90 -23.31
N GLY A 95 -32.07 27.23 -22.94
CA GLY A 95 -33.03 26.69 -23.88
C GLY A 95 -33.73 27.82 -24.61
N ASN A 96 -33.36 28.05 -25.86
CA ASN A 96 -34.14 28.88 -26.77
C ASN A 96 -34.58 28.06 -27.98
N GLY A 97 -35.89 27.79 -28.06
CA GLY A 97 -36.57 27.28 -29.26
C GLY A 97 -37.35 25.99 -29.05
#